data_AF-A0A8J2VQF3-F1
#
_entry.id   AF-A0A8J2VQF3-F1
#
_cell.length_a   1.000
_cell.length_b   1.000
_cell.length_c   1.000
_cell.angle_alpha   90.00
_cell.angle_beta   90.00
_cell.angle_gamma   90.00
#
_symmetry.space_group_name_H-M   'P 1'
#
loop_
_entity.id
_entity.type
_entity.pdbx_description
1 polymer ?
#
loop_
_entity_poly.entity_id
_entity_poly.type
_entity_poly.pdbx_seq_one_letter_code
_entity_poly.pdbx_strand_id
1 'polypeptide(L)'
;MVADERVVELDDGGLRFGQVTLLLGSEIEVKDTRCQGPIHILAYLPTLKTMRQFSHWLGEHVTNNTLSTQRFFGYGTEIQNRVHDLGGLFIPAHVFTPFKSVYGVGVKQSISEILDPKQIDAVELGLSSDTEMADQLEELHQFTFVSNSDAHSLKKIGREYQTLALKAPSFNELKLGLKALKGRKVTANYGLNPRLGKYHRTRCATCLSIIESYEKGQRCMYCGYKRVVKGVKDRLQELADSSSRQEKRPPYIHQVPLEFIPTVGPRTIDKLIAHFGSEMAVMHQATPEALAHCVGEKIAQLIIAARSGRLQVEMGGAGQFGRVRVDK
;
A
#
# COMPACT_ATOMS: atom_id res chain seq x y z
N MET A 1 2.39 8.10 27.79
CA MET A 1 3.11 8.67 26.62
C MET A 1 2.84 10.16 26.46
N VAL A 2 1.63 10.60 26.10
CA VAL A 2 1.27 12.04 26.07
C VAL A 2 1.25 12.62 27.49
N ALA A 3 0.70 11.88 28.45
CA ALA A 3 0.70 12.26 29.87
C ALA A 3 2.10 12.29 30.53
N ASP A 4 3.12 11.73 29.86
CA ASP A 4 4.51 11.74 30.35
C ASP A 4 5.37 12.75 29.56
N GLU A 5 4.74 13.68 28.81
CA GLU A 5 5.36 14.68 27.92
C GLU A 5 6.31 14.16 26.83
N ARG A 6 6.41 12.84 26.66
CA ARG A 6 7.23 12.23 25.60
C ARG A 6 6.65 12.44 24.20
N VAL A 7 5.34 12.71 24.12
CA VAL A 7 4.61 12.94 22.87
C VAL A 7 3.84 14.25 22.98
N VAL A 8 4.04 15.16 22.03
CA VAL A 8 3.41 16.49 22.01
C VAL A 8 2.45 16.58 20.82
N GLU A 9 1.22 17.01 21.06
CA GLU A 9 0.27 17.29 19.99
C GLU A 9 0.64 18.61 19.28
N LEU A 10 0.67 18.60 17.95
CA LEU A 10 1.04 19.76 17.15
C LEU A 10 -0.19 20.63 16.85
N ASP A 11 -0.03 21.95 16.88
CA ASP A 11 -1.10 22.90 16.50
C ASP A 11 -1.59 22.69 15.07
N ASP A 12 -0.70 22.28 14.17
CA ASP A 12 -0.98 22.01 12.75
C ASP A 12 -1.45 20.55 12.50
N GLY A 13 -1.74 19.83 13.59
CA GLY A 13 -2.24 18.46 13.63
C GLY A 13 -1.14 17.39 13.56
N GLY A 14 -1.42 16.24 14.16
CA GLY A 14 -0.49 15.13 14.38
C GLY A 14 0.21 15.19 15.74
N LEU A 15 0.92 14.12 16.08
CA LEU A 15 1.65 13.96 17.34
C LEU A 15 3.15 13.85 17.11
N ARG A 16 3.96 14.65 17.79
CA ARG A 16 5.41 14.63 17.71
C ARG A 16 6.01 13.73 18.78
N PHE A 17 6.86 12.78 18.37
CA PHE A 17 7.70 11.95 19.23
C PHE A 17 9.15 12.03 18.73
N GLY A 18 10.00 12.80 19.41
CA GLY A 18 11.36 13.09 18.95
C GLY A 18 11.35 13.78 17.57
N GLN A 19 11.89 13.13 16.55
CA GLN A 19 11.87 13.62 15.15
C GLN A 19 10.71 13.04 14.31
N VAL A 20 9.95 12.09 14.87
CA VAL A 20 8.86 11.40 14.15
C VAL A 20 7.54 12.11 14.42
N THR A 21 6.78 12.37 13.35
CA THR A 21 5.39 12.82 13.48
C THR A 21 4.46 11.65 13.19
N LEU A 22 3.59 11.35 14.14
CA LEU A 22 2.56 10.32 14.04
C LEU A 22 1.26 10.99 13.61
N LEU A 23 0.66 10.49 12.54
CA LEU A 23 -0.69 10.88 12.14
C LEU A 23 -1.67 9.84 12.67
N LEU A 24 -2.73 10.33 13.31
CA LEU A 24 -3.73 9.47 13.93
C LEU A 24 -4.60 8.86 12.83
N GLY A 25 -4.61 7.53 12.73
CA GLY A 25 -5.35 6.82 11.69
C GLY A 25 -6.05 5.57 12.19
N SER A 26 -7.06 5.12 11.46
CA SER A 26 -7.74 3.85 11.63
C SER A 26 -7.99 3.22 10.27
N GLU A 27 -7.71 1.92 10.14
CA GLU A 27 -8.23 1.11 9.03
C GLU A 27 -9.57 0.48 9.47
N ILE A 28 -10.56 0.46 8.58
CA ILE A 28 -11.92 -0.01 8.86
C ILE A 28 -12.38 -0.91 7.70
N GLU A 29 -12.98 -2.05 8.03
CA GLU A 29 -13.62 -2.92 7.03
C GLU A 29 -15.06 -2.48 6.79
N VAL A 30 -15.47 -2.38 5.52
CA VAL A 30 -16.85 -2.08 5.14
C VAL A 30 -17.36 -3.17 4.19
N LYS A 31 -18.58 -3.64 4.43
CA LYS A 31 -19.31 -4.49 3.50
C LYS A 31 -20.80 -4.21 3.63
N ASP A 32 -21.24 -3.17 2.91
CA ASP A 32 -22.65 -2.80 2.79
C ASP A 32 -23.34 -3.55 1.63
N THR A 33 -24.62 -3.27 1.38
CA THR A 33 -25.44 -3.95 0.36
C THR A 33 -25.04 -3.63 -1.08
N ARG A 34 -24.31 -2.53 -1.32
CA ARG A 34 -23.79 -2.13 -2.64
C ARG A 34 -22.48 -2.85 -2.95
N CYS A 35 -21.72 -3.22 -1.91
CA CYS A 35 -20.46 -3.92 -2.05
C CYS A 35 -20.62 -5.35 -2.58
N GLN A 36 -19.88 -5.71 -3.63
CA GLN A 36 -19.75 -7.11 -4.09
C GLN A 36 -18.93 -7.98 -3.11
N GLY A 37 -18.08 -7.35 -2.31
CA GLY A 37 -17.20 -7.97 -1.32
C GLY A 37 -16.74 -6.93 -0.29
N PRO A 38 -16.13 -7.35 0.83
CA PRO A 38 -15.61 -6.39 1.80
C PRO A 38 -14.54 -5.50 1.18
N ILE A 39 -14.41 -4.28 1.69
CA ILE A 39 -13.35 -3.33 1.37
C ILE A 39 -12.71 -2.82 2.65
N HIS A 40 -11.47 -2.37 2.58
CA HIS A 40 -10.83 -1.60 3.65
C HIS A 40 -10.71 -0.13 3.23
N ILE A 41 -10.82 0.72 4.23
CA ILE A 41 -10.66 2.17 4.10
C ILE A 41 -9.81 2.69 5.25
N LEU A 42 -9.14 3.81 5.03
CA LEU A 42 -8.32 4.51 6.01
C LEU A 42 -8.98 5.85 6.33
N ALA A 43 -9.11 6.12 7.62
CA ALA A 43 -9.55 7.39 8.16
C ALA A 43 -8.41 8.00 8.97
N TYR A 44 -7.98 9.21 8.63
CA TYR A 44 -6.98 9.97 9.41
C TYR A 44 -7.59 11.22 10.01
N LEU A 45 -7.26 11.50 11.27
CA LEU A 45 -7.84 12.60 12.04
C LEU A 45 -6.72 13.55 12.53
N PRO A 46 -6.97 14.87 12.55
CA PRO A 46 -5.93 15.86 12.83
C PRO A 46 -5.45 15.86 14.28
N THR A 47 -6.37 15.66 15.23
CA THR A 47 -6.13 15.87 16.67
C THR A 47 -6.59 14.67 17.49
N LEU A 48 -6.06 14.52 18.71
CA LEU A 48 -6.55 13.52 19.66
C LEU A 48 -8.02 13.74 20.02
N LYS A 49 -8.45 15.01 20.08
CA LYS A 49 -9.85 15.37 20.31
C LYS A 49 -10.76 14.80 19.21
N THR A 50 -10.43 15.07 17.94
CA THR A 50 -11.21 14.55 16.79
C THR A 50 -11.12 13.04 16.69
N MET A 51 -9.97 12.44 17.00
CA MET A 51 -9.84 10.98 17.03
C MET A 51 -10.75 10.35 18.09
N ARG A 52 -10.82 10.90 19.30
CA ARG A 52 -11.76 10.42 20.34
C ARG A 52 -13.22 10.55 19.92
N GLN A 53 -13.60 11.67 19.29
CA GLN A 53 -14.95 11.86 18.75
C GLN A 53 -15.28 10.88 17.64
N PHE A 54 -14.29 10.54 16.81
CA PHE A 54 -14.43 9.51 15.78
C PHE A 54 -14.53 8.11 16.40
N SER A 55 -13.70 7.77 17.37
CA SER A 55 -13.72 6.46 18.05
C SER A 55 -15.02 6.20 18.81
N HIS A 56 -15.61 7.22 19.44
CA HIS A 56 -16.92 7.10 20.10
C HIS A 56 -18.00 6.77 19.07
N TRP A 57 -18.08 7.59 18.00
CA TRP A 57 -19.02 7.35 16.91
C TRP A 57 -18.81 5.97 16.28
N LEU A 58 -17.58 5.61 15.92
CA LEU A 58 -17.27 4.30 15.33
C LEU A 58 -17.71 3.15 16.23
N GLY A 59 -17.58 3.31 17.56
CA GLY A 59 -18.01 2.34 18.56
C GLY A 59 -19.50 2.01 18.54
N GLU A 60 -20.35 2.91 18.03
CA GLU A 60 -21.79 2.68 17.86
C GLU A 60 -22.08 1.79 16.64
N HIS A 61 -21.11 1.64 15.74
CA HIS A 61 -21.25 0.95 14.46
C HIS A 61 -20.33 -0.27 14.32
N VAL A 62 -19.59 -0.65 15.35
CA VAL A 62 -18.74 -1.87 15.38
C VAL A 62 -19.01 -2.68 16.64
N THR A 63 -18.73 -3.97 16.62
CA THR A 63 -18.92 -4.83 17.80
C THR A 63 -17.87 -4.60 18.89
N ASN A 64 -16.63 -4.26 18.52
CA ASN A 64 -15.54 -4.03 19.46
C ASN A 64 -14.50 -3.05 18.92
N ASN A 65 -14.58 -1.78 19.34
CA ASN A 65 -13.68 -0.71 18.89
C ASN A 65 -12.23 -0.81 19.40
N THR A 66 -11.87 -1.85 20.18
CA THR A 66 -10.48 -2.09 20.61
C THR A 66 -9.73 -3.08 19.72
N LEU A 67 -10.40 -3.70 18.76
CA LEU A 67 -9.78 -4.62 17.80
C LEU A 67 -9.38 -3.87 16.52
N SER A 68 -8.33 -4.34 15.84
CA SER A 68 -7.92 -3.79 14.55
C SER A 68 -8.96 -4.07 13.47
N THR A 69 -9.10 -3.13 12.54
CA THR A 69 -9.81 -3.27 11.26
C THR A 69 -11.17 -3.96 11.40
N GLN A 70 -11.99 -3.46 12.32
CA GLN A 70 -13.33 -3.99 12.53
C GLN A 70 -14.26 -3.70 11.37
N ARG A 71 -15.25 -4.59 11.20
CA ARG A 71 -16.33 -4.39 10.27
C ARG A 71 -17.29 -3.34 10.80
N PHE A 72 -17.42 -2.26 10.06
CA PHE A 72 -18.43 -1.22 10.23
C PHE A 72 -19.79 -1.69 9.71
N PHE A 73 -20.83 -1.54 10.53
CA PHE A 73 -22.22 -1.79 10.18
C PHE A 73 -22.88 -0.51 9.66
N GLY A 74 -22.69 -0.25 8.37
CA GLY A 74 -23.26 0.89 7.66
C GLY A 74 -22.60 1.06 6.29
N TYR A 75 -22.90 2.18 5.63
CA TYR A 75 -22.37 2.52 4.31
C TYR A 75 -21.00 3.18 4.40
N GLY A 76 -20.11 2.89 3.44
CA GLY A 76 -18.79 3.54 3.37
C GLY A 76 -18.87 5.08 3.30
N THR A 77 -19.94 5.62 2.70
CA THR A 77 -20.22 7.06 2.61
C THR A 77 -20.54 7.71 3.95
N GLU A 78 -21.06 6.95 4.94
CA GLU A 78 -21.26 7.48 6.30
C GLU A 78 -19.91 7.76 6.98
N ILE A 79 -18.93 6.89 6.73
CA ILE A 79 -17.57 7.09 7.22
C ILE A 79 -16.93 8.28 6.50
N GLN A 80 -17.13 8.42 5.19
CA GLN A 80 -16.66 9.61 4.45
C GLN A 80 -17.18 10.89 5.09
N ASN A 81 -18.50 11.02 5.25
CA ASN A 81 -19.13 12.18 5.85
C ASN A 81 -18.56 12.47 7.24
N ARG A 82 -18.49 11.45 8.10
CA ARG A 82 -18.01 11.62 9.48
C ARG A 82 -16.54 12.05 9.54
N VAL A 83 -15.69 11.46 8.69
CA VAL A 83 -14.28 11.82 8.64
C VAL A 83 -14.11 13.28 8.19
N HIS A 84 -14.83 13.70 7.16
CA HIS A 84 -14.76 15.07 6.64
C HIS A 84 -15.36 16.10 7.61
N ASP A 85 -16.47 15.78 8.30
CA ASP A 85 -17.05 16.62 9.36
C ASP A 85 -16.06 16.91 10.50
N LEU A 86 -15.17 15.95 10.78
CA LEU A 86 -14.10 16.08 11.77
C LEU A 86 -12.80 16.66 11.18
N GLY A 87 -12.83 17.15 9.94
CA GLY A 87 -11.68 17.73 9.24
C GLY A 87 -10.63 16.74 8.78
N GLY A 88 -10.95 15.44 8.82
CA GLY A 88 -10.06 14.31 8.54
C GLY A 88 -9.69 14.13 7.06
N LEU A 89 -9.07 12.98 6.78
CA LEU A 89 -8.75 12.48 5.44
C LEU A 89 -9.29 11.07 5.26
N PHE A 90 -9.89 10.81 4.11
CA PHE A 90 -10.44 9.50 3.74
C PHE A 90 -9.70 8.92 2.53
N ILE A 91 -9.19 7.70 2.68
CA ILE A 91 -8.39 7.01 1.65
C ILE A 91 -8.85 5.54 1.55
N PRO A 92 -9.40 5.06 0.42
CA PRO A 92 -9.60 3.62 0.23
C PRO A 92 -8.26 2.89 0.26
N ALA A 93 -8.18 1.82 1.06
CA ALA A 93 -6.95 1.08 1.32
C ALA A 93 -6.67 0.06 0.21
N HIS A 94 -5.38 -0.15 -0.09
CA HIS A 94 -4.82 -1.20 -0.96
C HIS A 94 -5.76 -1.67 -2.09
N VAL A 95 -6.21 -0.72 -2.93
CA VAL A 95 -7.47 -0.83 -3.68
C VAL A 95 -7.53 -1.94 -4.72
N PHE A 96 -6.41 -2.57 -5.04
CA PHE A 96 -6.31 -3.66 -6.02
C PHE A 96 -6.05 -5.04 -5.43
N THR A 97 -5.82 -5.15 -4.11
CA THR A 97 -5.58 -6.45 -3.48
C THR A 97 -6.76 -7.40 -3.73
N PRO A 98 -6.58 -8.69 -4.09
CA PRO A 98 -7.72 -9.55 -4.47
C PRO A 98 -8.72 -9.87 -3.35
N PHE A 99 -8.52 -9.32 -2.15
CA PHE A 99 -9.37 -9.49 -0.99
C PHE A 99 -9.47 -8.14 -0.28
N LYS A 100 -10.66 -7.85 0.25
CA LYS A 100 -10.89 -6.69 1.12
C LYS A 100 -10.48 -5.34 0.49
N SER A 101 -10.64 -5.20 -0.82
CA SER A 101 -10.28 -3.98 -1.55
C SER A 101 -11.39 -3.58 -2.52
N VAL A 102 -11.37 -2.31 -2.91
CA VAL A 102 -12.35 -1.71 -3.82
C VAL A 102 -12.42 -2.47 -5.15
N TYR A 103 -11.34 -2.48 -5.95
CA TYR A 103 -11.35 -3.05 -7.30
C TYR A 103 -11.13 -4.56 -7.34
N GLY A 104 -10.49 -5.11 -6.31
CA GLY A 104 -10.27 -6.54 -6.22
C GLY A 104 -11.59 -7.31 -6.04
N VAL A 105 -12.46 -6.83 -5.14
CA VAL A 105 -13.72 -7.52 -4.81
C VAL A 105 -14.90 -6.62 -4.46
N GLY A 106 -14.69 -5.34 -4.17
CA GLY A 106 -15.72 -4.43 -3.68
C GLY A 106 -16.71 -3.97 -4.74
N VAL A 107 -16.25 -3.75 -5.98
CA VAL A 107 -17.03 -3.16 -7.07
C VAL A 107 -17.05 -4.05 -8.31
N LYS A 108 -18.03 -3.82 -9.19
CA LYS A 108 -18.05 -4.43 -10.52
C LYS A 108 -17.09 -3.72 -11.47
N GLN A 109 -17.17 -2.39 -11.53
CA GLN A 109 -16.40 -1.55 -12.44
C GLN A 109 -15.81 -0.32 -11.75
N SER A 110 -16.62 0.47 -11.02
CA SER A 110 -16.23 1.80 -10.57
C SER A 110 -16.31 1.96 -9.05
N ILE A 111 -15.37 2.73 -8.49
CA ILE A 111 -15.39 3.10 -7.06
C ILE A 111 -16.68 3.85 -6.66
N SER A 112 -17.30 4.56 -7.61
CA SER A 112 -18.54 5.31 -7.41
C SER A 112 -19.76 4.44 -7.07
N GLU A 113 -19.67 3.12 -7.30
CA GLU A 113 -20.71 2.16 -6.91
C GLU A 113 -20.92 2.12 -5.39
N ILE A 114 -19.88 2.40 -4.60
CA ILE A 114 -19.87 2.18 -3.15
C ILE A 114 -19.36 3.37 -2.33
N LEU A 115 -18.62 4.30 -2.94
CA LEU A 115 -18.07 5.50 -2.29
C LEU A 115 -18.39 6.75 -3.12
N ASP A 116 -18.40 7.92 -2.48
CA ASP A 116 -18.45 9.22 -3.17
C ASP A 116 -17.03 9.64 -3.58
N PRO A 117 -16.69 9.70 -4.89
CA PRO A 117 -15.36 10.09 -5.36
C PRO A 117 -14.92 11.48 -4.87
N LYS A 118 -15.85 12.41 -4.63
CA LYS A 118 -15.52 13.78 -4.20
C LYS A 118 -14.99 13.84 -2.76
N GLN A 119 -15.25 12.80 -1.98
CA GLN A 119 -14.83 12.67 -0.59
C GLN A 119 -13.66 11.68 -0.43
N ILE A 120 -12.90 11.42 -1.50
CA ILE A 120 -11.66 10.64 -1.46
C ILE A 120 -10.47 11.60 -1.59
N ASP A 121 -9.58 11.63 -0.60
CA ASP A 121 -8.44 12.57 -0.58
C ASP A 121 -7.19 12.00 -1.29
N ALA A 122 -7.07 10.68 -1.34
CA ALA A 122 -6.02 9.94 -2.04
C ALA A 122 -6.45 8.48 -2.20
N VAL A 123 -5.73 7.68 -2.97
CA VAL A 123 -5.96 6.24 -3.13
C VAL A 123 -4.68 5.49 -2.78
N GLU A 124 -4.81 4.46 -1.93
CA GLU A 124 -3.68 3.60 -1.59
C GLU A 124 -3.56 2.44 -2.59
N LEU A 125 -2.40 2.35 -3.24
CA LEU A 125 -2.11 1.30 -4.23
C LEU A 125 -2.06 -0.09 -3.56
N GLY A 126 -1.24 -0.19 -2.51
CA GLY A 126 -0.93 -1.42 -1.82
C GLY A 126 0.01 -2.34 -2.59
N LEU A 127 0.41 -3.43 -1.93
CA LEU A 127 1.53 -4.33 -2.30
C LEU A 127 1.40 -5.06 -3.65
N SER A 128 0.26 -4.94 -4.33
CA SER A 128 -0.08 -5.75 -5.51
C SER A 128 -0.13 -4.94 -6.81
N SER A 129 0.15 -3.65 -6.75
CA SER A 129 0.04 -2.73 -7.89
C SER A 129 1.00 -1.56 -7.75
N ASP A 130 1.42 -1.00 -8.87
CA ASP A 130 2.16 0.26 -8.94
C ASP A 130 1.33 1.34 -9.65
N THR A 131 1.93 2.51 -9.82
CA THR A 131 1.29 3.64 -10.51
C THR A 131 0.88 3.31 -11.94
N GLU A 132 1.71 2.61 -12.72
CA GLU A 132 1.37 2.27 -14.12
C GLU A 132 0.20 1.29 -14.20
N MET A 133 0.12 0.37 -13.25
CA MET A 133 -1.01 -0.55 -13.13
C MET A 133 -2.31 0.20 -12.80
N ALA A 134 -2.28 1.12 -11.84
CA ALA A 134 -3.46 1.89 -11.43
C ALA A 134 -3.92 2.91 -12.48
N ASP A 135 -3.00 3.53 -13.22
CA ASP A 135 -3.30 4.56 -14.23
C ASP A 135 -4.06 4.04 -15.46
N GLN A 136 -4.25 2.73 -15.57
CA GLN A 136 -5.14 2.14 -16.59
C GLN A 136 -6.62 2.46 -16.36
N LEU A 137 -6.99 2.92 -15.15
CA LEU A 137 -8.34 3.35 -14.81
C LEU A 137 -8.41 4.88 -14.83
N GLU A 138 -9.16 5.45 -15.77
CA GLU A 138 -9.28 6.90 -15.94
C GLU A 138 -9.88 7.58 -14.70
N GLU A 139 -10.85 6.93 -14.03
CA GLU A 139 -11.46 7.48 -12.83
C GLU A 139 -10.45 7.74 -11.69
N LEU A 140 -9.29 7.08 -11.73
CA LEU A 140 -8.22 7.25 -10.74
C LEU A 140 -7.26 8.41 -11.04
N HIS A 141 -7.34 9.03 -12.22
CA HIS A 141 -6.47 10.16 -12.62
C HIS A 141 -6.68 11.41 -11.77
N GLN A 142 -7.83 11.52 -11.12
CA GLN A 142 -8.15 12.63 -10.22
C GLN A 142 -7.51 12.51 -8.82
N PHE A 143 -7.05 11.33 -8.41
CA PHE A 143 -6.56 11.07 -7.05
C PHE A 143 -5.05 11.06 -6.97
N THR A 144 -4.48 11.57 -5.88
CA THR A 144 -3.09 11.31 -5.54
C THR A 144 -2.93 9.86 -5.07
N PHE A 145 -1.90 9.17 -5.56
CA PHE A 145 -1.56 7.84 -5.10
C PHE A 145 -0.60 7.86 -3.92
N VAL A 146 -0.89 7.01 -2.94
CA VAL A 146 -0.02 6.74 -1.78
C VAL A 146 0.32 5.25 -1.73
N SER A 147 1.45 4.94 -1.12
CA SER A 147 1.98 3.59 -0.99
C SER A 147 2.38 3.36 0.45
N ASN A 148 1.58 2.62 1.21
CA ASN A 148 1.85 2.37 2.63
C ASN A 148 2.07 0.88 2.89
N SER A 149 2.87 0.60 3.91
CA SER A 149 3.38 -0.75 4.14
C SER A 149 2.35 -1.76 4.64
N ASP A 150 1.23 -1.35 5.23
CA ASP A 150 0.31 -2.26 5.94
C ASP A 150 1.07 -3.22 6.89
N ALA A 151 1.87 -2.62 7.78
CA ALA A 151 2.89 -3.35 8.52
C ALA A 151 2.32 -4.09 9.73
N HIS A 152 2.42 -5.40 9.70
CA HIS A 152 2.02 -6.31 10.80
C HIS A 152 3.21 -6.82 11.62
N SER A 153 4.40 -6.27 11.39
CA SER A 153 5.61 -6.54 12.16
C SER A 153 6.58 -5.37 12.00
N LEU A 154 7.48 -5.19 12.96
CA LEU A 154 8.48 -4.12 12.92
C LEU A 154 9.33 -4.16 11.63
N LYS A 155 9.71 -5.37 11.19
CA LYS A 155 10.50 -5.60 9.97
C LYS A 155 9.77 -5.18 8.67
N LYS A 156 8.44 -5.03 8.71
CA LYS A 156 7.63 -4.66 7.54
C LYS A 156 7.32 -3.17 7.47
N ILE A 157 7.65 -2.39 8.50
CA ILE A 157 7.45 -0.93 8.48
C ILE A 157 8.27 -0.34 7.34
N GLY A 158 7.62 0.44 6.48
CA GLY A 158 8.29 1.11 5.37
C GLY A 158 8.68 0.20 4.19
N ARG A 159 8.12 -1.02 4.09
CA ARG A 159 8.27 -1.82 2.85
C ARG A 159 7.61 -1.17 1.63
N GLU A 160 6.63 -0.30 1.88
CA GLU A 160 6.12 0.70 0.94
C GLU A 160 5.97 2.02 1.69
N TYR A 161 6.30 3.12 1.02
CA TYR A 161 6.21 4.48 1.55
C TYR A 161 6.19 5.49 0.40
N GLN A 162 5.95 6.76 0.71
CA GLN A 162 6.07 7.88 -0.22
C GLN A 162 7.02 8.94 0.31
N THR A 163 7.67 9.66 -0.61
CA THR A 163 8.33 10.92 -0.29
C THR A 163 7.38 12.08 -0.53
N LEU A 164 7.43 13.08 0.36
CA LEU A 164 6.54 14.22 0.36
C LEU A 164 7.37 15.50 0.38
N ALA A 165 7.05 16.44 -0.50
CA ALA A 165 7.54 17.81 -0.42
C ALA A 165 6.57 18.61 0.45
N LEU A 166 6.91 18.80 1.74
CA LEU A 166 6.10 19.53 2.72
C LEU A 166 6.92 20.69 3.32
N LYS A 167 6.24 21.70 3.88
CA LYS A 167 6.95 22.72 4.69
C LYS A 167 7.30 22.21 6.09
N ALA A 168 6.45 21.35 6.65
CA ALA A 168 6.65 20.72 7.94
C ALA A 168 5.95 19.36 7.97
N PRO A 169 6.40 18.40 8.80
CA PRO A 169 5.68 17.14 9.00
C PRO A 169 4.51 17.38 9.97
N SER A 170 3.33 17.66 9.41
CA SER A 170 2.07 17.87 10.13
C SER A 170 0.90 17.29 9.34
N PHE A 171 -0.26 17.15 9.99
CA PHE A 171 -1.48 16.68 9.35
C PHE A 171 -1.96 17.62 8.23
N ASN A 172 -1.96 18.93 8.48
CA ASN A 172 -2.43 19.90 7.49
C ASN A 172 -1.50 19.98 6.27
N GLU A 173 -0.18 19.87 6.46
CA GLU A 173 0.75 19.79 5.34
C GLU A 173 0.56 18.50 4.54
N LEU A 174 0.28 17.35 5.18
CA LEU A 174 -0.11 16.13 4.45
C LEU A 174 -1.38 16.38 3.62
N LYS A 175 -2.42 16.97 4.21
CA LYS A 175 -3.68 17.31 3.51
C LYS A 175 -3.43 18.17 2.27
N LEU A 176 -2.55 19.17 2.36
CA LEU A 176 -2.14 19.98 1.21
C LEU A 176 -1.33 19.16 0.19
N GLY A 177 -0.45 18.26 0.66
CA GLY A 177 0.35 17.39 -0.19
C GLY A 177 -0.47 16.39 -0.99
N LEU A 178 -1.49 15.77 -0.39
CA LEU A 178 -2.40 14.87 -1.09
C LEU A 178 -3.25 15.60 -2.14
N LYS A 179 -3.53 16.90 -1.95
CA LYS A 179 -4.24 17.74 -2.92
C LYS A 179 -3.33 18.46 -3.92
N ALA A 180 -2.02 18.23 -3.86
CA ALA A 180 -1.01 18.89 -4.68
C ALA A 180 -1.07 20.45 -4.63
N LEU A 181 -1.42 21.03 -3.47
CA LEU A 181 -1.68 22.47 -3.34
C LEU A 181 -0.47 23.24 -2.81
N LYS A 182 -0.34 24.50 -3.27
CA LYS A 182 0.67 25.46 -2.77
C LYS A 182 2.10 24.90 -2.80
N GLY A 183 2.43 24.09 -3.80
CA GLY A 183 3.73 23.44 -3.97
C GLY A 183 3.96 22.19 -3.12
N ARG A 184 3.02 21.80 -2.25
CA ARG A 184 3.10 20.53 -1.51
C ARG A 184 2.64 19.41 -2.42
N LYS A 185 3.32 18.27 -2.39
CA LYS A 185 2.96 17.10 -3.21
C LYS A 185 3.65 15.82 -2.74
N VAL A 186 3.10 14.69 -3.15
CA VAL A 186 3.86 13.44 -3.25
C VAL A 186 4.91 13.60 -4.36
N THR A 187 6.17 13.30 -4.05
CA THR A 187 7.29 13.43 -4.99
C THR A 187 7.68 12.10 -5.63
N ALA A 188 7.49 10.99 -4.92
CA ALA A 188 7.66 9.63 -5.44
C ALA A 188 6.95 8.64 -4.50
N ASN A 189 6.46 7.54 -5.06
CA ASN A 189 6.03 6.37 -4.33
C ASN A 189 7.13 5.30 -4.39
N TYR A 190 7.30 4.55 -3.32
CA TYR A 190 8.22 3.44 -3.22
C TYR A 190 7.47 2.22 -2.74
N GLY A 191 7.70 1.08 -3.37
CA GLY A 191 7.08 -0.16 -2.92
C GLY A 191 7.47 -1.35 -3.75
N LEU A 192 6.83 -2.49 -3.52
CA LEU A 192 7.21 -3.73 -4.17
C LEU A 192 7.04 -3.65 -5.68
N ASN A 193 7.89 -4.35 -6.43
CA ASN A 193 7.55 -4.67 -7.81
C ASN A 193 6.31 -5.57 -7.81
N PRO A 194 5.17 -5.16 -8.41
CA PRO A 194 3.93 -5.94 -8.35
C PRO A 194 4.06 -7.36 -8.92
N ARG A 195 5.04 -7.58 -9.82
CA ARG A 195 5.37 -8.91 -10.34
C ARG A 195 5.86 -9.87 -9.26
N LEU A 196 6.53 -9.37 -8.22
CA LEU A 196 6.91 -10.16 -7.05
C LEU A 196 5.71 -10.46 -6.14
N GLY A 197 4.60 -9.73 -6.27
CA GLY A 197 3.41 -9.88 -5.45
C GLY A 197 2.79 -11.29 -5.52
N LYS A 198 2.15 -11.69 -4.42
CA LYS A 198 1.53 -13.01 -4.27
C LYS A 198 0.41 -13.31 -5.26
N TYR A 199 -0.14 -12.28 -5.89
CA TYR A 199 -1.36 -12.37 -6.69
C TYR A 199 -1.25 -11.61 -8.02
N HIS A 200 -0.07 -11.53 -8.61
CA HIS A 200 0.13 -10.74 -9.83
C HIS A 200 -0.69 -11.27 -11.03
N ARG A 201 -0.51 -12.54 -11.39
CA ARG A 201 -1.26 -13.23 -12.46
C ARG A 201 -2.27 -14.23 -11.90
N THR A 202 -3.33 -14.47 -12.68
CA THR A 202 -4.33 -15.49 -12.44
C THR A 202 -3.69 -16.86 -12.57
N ARG A 203 -3.80 -17.65 -11.50
CA ARG A 203 -3.21 -18.99 -11.42
C ARG A 203 -4.15 -19.97 -10.76
N CYS A 204 -4.02 -21.23 -11.15
CA CYS A 204 -4.62 -22.32 -10.40
C CYS A 204 -4.04 -22.36 -8.98
N ALA A 205 -4.89 -22.51 -7.96
CA ALA A 205 -4.45 -22.57 -6.57
C ALA A 205 -3.67 -23.84 -6.21
N THR A 206 -3.64 -24.84 -7.10
CA THR A 206 -2.96 -26.12 -6.88
C THR A 206 -1.74 -26.28 -7.78
N CYS A 207 -1.93 -26.40 -9.10
CA CYS A 207 -0.81 -26.65 -10.01
C CYS A 207 -0.03 -25.38 -10.41
N LEU A 208 -0.49 -24.20 -9.96
CA LEU A 208 0.12 -22.90 -10.22
C LEU A 208 0.25 -22.51 -11.70
N SER A 209 -0.33 -23.28 -12.63
CA SER A 209 -0.40 -22.90 -14.05
C SER A 209 -1.10 -21.55 -14.20
N ILE A 210 -0.56 -20.72 -15.09
CA ILE A 210 -1.18 -19.46 -15.49
C ILE A 210 -2.46 -19.78 -16.26
N ILE A 211 -3.53 -19.06 -15.96
CA ILE A 211 -4.82 -19.20 -16.63
C ILE A 211 -5.09 -17.87 -17.35
N GLU A 212 -5.02 -17.88 -18.67
CA GLU A 212 -5.18 -16.66 -19.50
C GLU A 212 -6.64 -16.19 -19.57
N SER A 213 -7.61 -17.11 -19.52
CA SER A 213 -9.03 -16.81 -19.49
C SER A 213 -9.71 -17.68 -18.44
N TYR A 214 -10.43 -17.05 -17.50
CA TYR A 214 -11.13 -17.72 -16.42
C TYR A 214 -12.50 -17.09 -16.19
N GLU A 215 -13.55 -17.88 -16.36
CA GLU A 215 -14.87 -17.52 -15.86
C GLU A 215 -15.10 -18.14 -14.48
N LYS A 216 -15.78 -17.39 -13.62
CA LYS A 216 -16.08 -17.81 -12.25
C LYS A 216 -16.82 -19.16 -12.26
N GLY A 217 -16.23 -20.16 -11.59
CA GLY A 217 -16.79 -21.51 -11.51
C GLY A 217 -16.16 -22.54 -12.46
N GLN A 218 -15.32 -22.10 -13.41
CA GLN A 218 -14.56 -23.03 -14.25
C GLN A 218 -13.51 -23.80 -13.44
N ARG A 219 -13.15 -24.99 -13.93
CA ARG A 219 -12.06 -25.81 -13.38
C ARG A 219 -10.78 -25.53 -14.14
N CYS A 220 -9.64 -25.68 -13.47
CA CYS A 220 -8.33 -25.56 -14.09
C CYS A 220 -8.20 -26.57 -15.24
N MET A 221 -7.90 -26.09 -16.44
CA MET A 221 -7.76 -26.94 -17.64
C MET A 221 -6.56 -27.90 -17.58
N TYR A 222 -5.59 -27.64 -16.70
CA TYR A 222 -4.37 -28.44 -16.57
C TYR A 222 -4.47 -29.57 -15.52
N CYS A 223 -5.22 -29.36 -14.44
CA CYS A 223 -5.30 -30.33 -13.34
C CYS A 223 -6.72 -30.61 -12.82
N GLY A 224 -7.76 -30.00 -13.40
CA GLY A 224 -9.16 -30.18 -13.01
C GLY A 224 -9.57 -29.55 -11.67
N TYR A 225 -8.63 -28.90 -10.96
CA TYR A 225 -8.93 -28.28 -9.67
C TYR A 225 -9.86 -27.07 -9.82
N LYS A 226 -10.83 -26.94 -8.92
CA LYS A 226 -11.94 -25.97 -9.03
C LYS A 226 -11.60 -24.53 -8.64
N ARG A 227 -10.51 -24.30 -7.90
CA ARG A 227 -10.18 -22.97 -7.38
C ARG A 227 -9.05 -22.34 -8.20
N VAL A 228 -9.40 -21.24 -8.86
CA VAL A 228 -8.49 -20.32 -9.53
C VAL A 228 -8.49 -19.02 -8.73
N VAL A 229 -7.31 -18.45 -8.51
CA VAL A 229 -7.17 -17.16 -7.84
C VAL A 229 -6.93 -16.12 -8.92
N LYS A 230 -7.88 -15.19 -9.08
CA LYS A 230 -7.75 -14.09 -10.02
C LYS A 230 -6.57 -13.19 -9.63
N GLY A 231 -5.73 -12.88 -10.61
CA GLY A 231 -4.58 -12.01 -10.46
C GLY A 231 -4.97 -10.54 -10.57
N VAL A 232 -4.21 -9.68 -9.90
CA VAL A 232 -4.42 -8.22 -9.91
C VAL A 232 -4.21 -7.64 -11.30
N LYS A 233 -3.20 -8.12 -12.04
CA LYS A 233 -2.97 -7.67 -13.42
C LYS A 233 -4.18 -7.96 -14.30
N ASP A 234 -4.70 -9.18 -14.24
CA ASP A 234 -5.81 -9.58 -15.10
C ASP A 234 -7.11 -8.87 -14.68
N ARG A 235 -7.32 -8.65 -13.37
CA ARG A 235 -8.44 -7.83 -12.88
C ARG A 235 -8.35 -6.38 -13.36
N LEU A 236 -7.17 -5.78 -13.36
CA LEU A 236 -6.97 -4.43 -13.90
C LEU A 236 -7.24 -4.37 -15.40
N GLN A 237 -6.82 -5.39 -16.16
CA GLN A 237 -7.11 -5.46 -17.59
C GLN A 237 -8.62 -5.56 -17.89
N GLU A 238 -9.41 -6.21 -17.04
CA GLU A 238 -10.88 -6.21 -17.15
C GLU A 238 -11.49 -4.84 -16.88
N LEU A 239 -10.86 -4.03 -16.02
CA LEU A 239 -11.34 -2.73 -15.59
C LEU A 239 -10.83 -1.58 -16.45
N ALA A 240 -9.71 -1.77 -17.15
CA ALA A 240 -9.02 -0.73 -17.88
C ALA A 240 -9.92 -0.07 -18.93
N ASP A 241 -10.10 1.24 -18.77
CA ASP A 241 -10.91 2.09 -19.63
C ASP A 241 -10.09 3.24 -20.24
N SER A 242 -8.88 3.49 -19.74
CA SER A 242 -8.03 4.56 -20.26
C SER A 242 -7.17 4.11 -21.44
N SER A 243 -7.23 4.91 -22.51
CA SER A 243 -6.29 4.82 -23.65
C SER A 243 -5.03 5.66 -23.46
N SER A 244 -4.96 6.49 -22.41
CA SER A 244 -3.87 7.43 -22.15
C SER A 244 -3.35 7.34 -20.71
N ARG A 245 -2.06 7.62 -20.51
CA ARG A 245 -1.47 7.70 -19.16
C ARG A 245 -1.46 9.14 -18.69
N GLN A 246 -1.64 9.37 -17.40
CA GLN A 246 -1.52 10.73 -16.85
C GLN A 246 -0.06 11.18 -16.86
N GLU A 247 0.28 12.16 -17.69
CA GLU A 247 1.67 12.55 -17.97
C GLU A 247 2.47 13.07 -16.76
N LYS A 248 1.81 13.42 -15.64
CA LYS A 248 2.42 14.13 -14.50
C LYS A 248 2.33 13.38 -13.16
N ARG A 249 2.28 12.04 -13.18
CA ARG A 249 2.34 11.25 -11.95
C ARG A 249 3.72 11.32 -11.28
N PRO A 250 3.78 11.32 -9.93
CA PRO A 250 5.02 10.97 -9.22
C PRO A 250 5.49 9.57 -9.64
N PRO A 251 6.80 9.35 -9.81
CA PRO A 251 7.33 8.03 -10.16
C PRO A 251 7.04 7.02 -9.05
N TYR A 252 6.82 5.77 -9.46
CA TYR A 252 6.83 4.61 -8.56
C TYR A 252 8.18 3.91 -8.67
N ILE A 253 8.94 3.89 -7.59
CA ILE A 253 10.28 3.29 -7.54
C ILE A 253 10.14 1.90 -6.92
N HIS A 254 10.30 0.87 -7.75
CA HIS A 254 10.23 -0.51 -7.29
C HIS A 254 11.37 -0.83 -6.34
N GLN A 255 11.02 -1.45 -5.22
CA GLN A 255 11.93 -1.97 -4.22
C GLN A 255 11.87 -3.49 -4.19
N VAL A 256 13.03 -4.07 -3.90
CA VAL A 256 13.17 -5.48 -3.59
C VAL A 256 13.60 -5.56 -2.12
N PRO A 257 12.77 -6.12 -1.22
CA PRO A 257 13.15 -6.33 0.17
C PRO A 257 14.46 -7.11 0.25
N LEU A 258 15.31 -6.80 1.23
CA LEU A 258 16.60 -7.50 1.36
C LEU A 258 16.42 -9.01 1.48
N GLU A 259 15.35 -9.46 2.15
CA GLU A 259 15.00 -10.88 2.30
C GLU A 259 14.66 -11.59 0.98
N PHE A 260 14.35 -10.86 -0.09
CA PHE A 260 14.06 -11.45 -1.41
C PHE A 260 15.32 -11.55 -2.28
N ILE A 261 16.42 -10.91 -1.88
CA ILE A 261 17.69 -10.99 -2.60
C ILE A 261 18.34 -12.34 -2.30
N PRO A 262 18.64 -13.17 -3.32
CA PRO A 262 19.27 -14.47 -3.09
C PRO A 262 20.57 -14.33 -2.30
N THR A 263 20.83 -15.27 -1.39
CA THR A 263 21.98 -15.28 -0.46
C THR A 263 21.97 -14.23 0.66
N VAL A 264 21.04 -13.28 0.66
CA VAL A 264 20.85 -12.31 1.75
C VAL A 264 19.87 -12.88 2.78
N GLY A 265 20.42 -13.63 3.73
CA GLY A 265 19.66 -14.20 4.85
C GLY A 265 19.56 -13.25 6.06
N PRO A 266 18.79 -13.63 7.10
CA PRO A 266 18.58 -12.82 8.29
C PRO A 266 19.87 -12.31 8.94
N ARG A 267 20.91 -13.16 9.05
CA ARG A 267 22.21 -12.76 9.63
C ARG A 267 22.91 -11.67 8.82
N THR A 268 22.81 -11.73 7.49
CA THR A 268 23.37 -10.71 6.60
C THR A 268 22.61 -9.40 6.74
N ILE A 269 21.28 -9.46 6.84
CA ILE A 269 20.43 -8.30 7.08
C ILE A 269 20.78 -7.66 8.42
N ASP A 270 20.89 -8.45 9.50
CA ASP A 270 21.25 -7.93 10.83
C ASP A 270 22.63 -7.27 10.81
N LYS A 271 23.60 -7.86 10.09
CA LYS A 271 24.94 -7.27 9.90
C LYS A 271 24.87 -5.92 9.15
N LEU A 272 24.09 -5.86 8.07
CA LEU A 272 23.89 -4.64 7.29
C LEU A 272 23.22 -3.55 8.14
N ILE A 273 22.16 -3.89 8.87
CA ILE A 273 21.46 -2.94 9.76
C ILE A 273 22.39 -2.46 10.87
N ALA A 274 23.19 -3.35 11.49
CA ALA A 274 24.15 -2.95 12.52
C ALA A 274 25.22 -1.97 11.99
N HIS A 275 25.62 -2.09 10.72
CA HIS A 275 26.62 -1.21 10.12
C HIS A 275 26.04 0.10 9.59
N PHE A 276 24.87 0.07 8.95
CA PHE A 276 24.26 1.22 8.27
C PHE A 276 23.12 1.87 9.07
N GLY A 277 22.74 1.30 10.22
CA GLY A 277 21.70 1.79 11.13
C GLY A 277 20.27 1.37 10.78
N SER A 278 19.94 1.19 9.49
CA SER A 278 18.59 0.77 9.07
C SER A 278 18.57 0.11 7.70
N GLU A 279 17.52 -0.66 7.40
CA GLU A 279 17.30 -1.20 6.05
C GLU A 279 17.14 -0.09 5.01
N MET A 280 16.51 1.04 5.37
CA MET A 280 16.39 2.20 4.46
C MET A 280 17.74 2.81 4.10
N ALA A 281 18.67 2.90 5.05
CA ALA A 281 20.04 3.33 4.76
C ALA A 281 20.74 2.33 3.81
N VAL A 282 20.53 1.03 4.01
CA VAL A 282 21.02 -0.03 3.11
C VAL A 282 20.36 0.01 1.74
N MET A 283 19.13 0.50 1.60
CA MET A 283 18.44 0.53 0.30
C MET A 283 18.67 1.83 -0.47
N HIS A 284 19.00 2.93 0.21
CA HIS A 284 19.01 4.25 -0.44
C HIS A 284 20.30 5.06 -0.28
N GLN A 285 21.12 4.79 0.74
CA GLN A 285 22.24 5.66 1.10
C GLN A 285 23.59 4.97 1.01
N ALA A 286 23.67 3.69 1.40
CA ALA A 286 24.92 2.95 1.46
C ALA A 286 25.62 2.86 0.08
N THR A 287 26.88 3.29 0.00
CA THR A 287 27.63 3.25 -1.26
C THR A 287 28.04 1.82 -1.64
N PRO A 288 28.31 1.53 -2.93
CA PRO A 288 28.78 0.22 -3.36
C PRO A 288 30.02 -0.26 -2.58
N GLU A 289 30.97 0.64 -2.32
CA GLU A 289 32.23 0.34 -1.64
C GLU A 289 31.98 -0.04 -0.17
N ALA A 290 31.11 0.71 0.51
CA ALA A 290 30.74 0.42 1.89
C ALA A 290 30.00 -0.93 2.02
N LEU A 291 29.11 -1.23 1.07
CA LEU A 291 28.44 -2.54 1.01
C LEU A 291 29.46 -3.66 0.78
N ALA A 292 30.38 -3.50 -0.17
CA ALA A 292 31.40 -4.50 -0.47
C ALA A 292 32.30 -4.76 0.74
N HIS A 293 32.69 -3.72 1.47
CA HIS A 293 33.42 -3.87 2.73
C HIS A 293 32.62 -4.63 3.80
N CYS A 294 31.31 -4.37 3.90
CA CYS A 294 30.47 -4.99 4.93
C CYS A 294 30.10 -6.46 4.62
N VAL A 295 29.73 -6.79 3.38
CA VAL A 295 29.13 -8.10 3.01
C VAL A 295 29.83 -8.79 1.85
N GLY A 296 30.92 -8.23 1.34
CA GLY A 296 31.65 -8.73 0.17
C GLY A 296 31.04 -8.26 -1.15
N GLU A 297 31.89 -8.20 -2.19
CA GLU A 297 31.55 -7.72 -3.54
C GLU A 297 30.29 -8.37 -4.12
N LYS A 298 30.19 -9.70 -3.99
CA LYS A 298 29.07 -10.44 -4.58
C LYS A 298 27.72 -10.00 -4.04
N ILE A 299 27.59 -9.86 -2.71
CA ILE A 299 26.32 -9.45 -2.09
C ILE A 299 26.07 -7.96 -2.34
N ALA A 300 27.11 -7.13 -2.30
CA ALA A 300 27.00 -5.70 -2.60
C ALA A 300 26.44 -5.46 -4.01
N GLN A 301 26.97 -6.16 -5.02
CA GLN A 301 26.47 -6.07 -6.39
C GLN A 301 25.00 -6.48 -6.53
N LEU A 302 24.56 -7.52 -5.81
CA LEU A 302 23.15 -7.93 -5.79
C LEU A 302 22.24 -6.87 -5.18
N ILE A 303 22.66 -6.25 -4.06
CA ILE A 303 21.90 -5.16 -3.44
C ILE A 303 21.82 -3.96 -4.39
N ILE A 304 22.92 -3.60 -5.06
CA ILE A 304 22.91 -2.49 -6.04
C ILE A 304 22.04 -2.83 -7.25
N ALA A 305 22.06 -4.07 -7.74
CA ALA A 305 21.19 -4.52 -8.82
C ALA A 305 19.71 -4.48 -8.40
N ALA A 306 19.39 -4.87 -7.17
CA ALA A 306 18.05 -4.77 -6.59
C ALA A 306 17.56 -3.31 -6.55
N ARG A 307 18.38 -2.39 -6.05
CA ARG A 307 18.06 -0.95 -5.98
C ARG A 307 17.82 -0.30 -7.34
N SER A 308 18.52 -0.77 -8.36
CA SER A 308 18.46 -0.22 -9.72
C SER A 308 17.43 -0.92 -10.62
N GLY A 309 16.64 -1.84 -10.07
CA GLY A 309 15.64 -2.60 -10.85
C GLY A 309 16.24 -3.53 -11.91
N ARG A 310 17.55 -3.83 -11.81
CA ARG A 310 18.27 -4.68 -12.80
C ARG A 310 18.13 -6.17 -12.54
N LEU A 311 17.61 -6.58 -11.39
CA LEU A 311 17.40 -8.00 -11.10
C LEU A 311 16.19 -8.53 -11.88
N GLN A 312 16.36 -9.71 -12.49
CA GLN A 312 15.28 -10.38 -13.18
C GLN A 312 14.23 -10.88 -12.18
N VAL A 313 12.95 -10.69 -12.52
CA VAL A 313 11.81 -11.06 -11.66
C VAL A 313 10.96 -12.13 -12.32
N GLU A 314 10.88 -13.28 -11.66
CA GLU A 314 9.88 -14.32 -11.91
C GLU A 314 8.58 -13.97 -11.18
N MET A 315 7.47 -13.99 -11.91
CA MET A 315 6.19 -13.50 -11.40
C MET A 315 5.52 -14.46 -10.41
N GLY A 316 5.00 -13.90 -9.32
CA GLY A 316 4.18 -14.61 -8.33
C GLY A 316 2.75 -14.87 -8.80
N GLY A 317 1.95 -15.49 -7.93
CA GLY A 317 0.53 -15.75 -8.15
C GLY A 317 -0.04 -16.83 -7.23
N ALA A 318 -1.37 -16.86 -7.10
CA ALA A 318 -2.11 -17.79 -6.26
C ALA A 318 -1.61 -17.91 -4.79
N GLY A 319 -1.12 -16.81 -4.21
CA GLY A 319 -0.65 -16.77 -2.82
C GLY A 319 0.85 -16.97 -2.65
N GLN A 320 1.58 -17.26 -3.73
CA GLN A 320 3.03 -17.42 -3.73
C GLN A 320 3.71 -16.17 -4.27
N PHE A 321 4.70 -15.67 -3.53
CA PHE A 321 5.54 -14.57 -3.99
C PHE A 321 6.32 -14.98 -5.25
N GLY A 322 6.57 -14.00 -6.11
CA GLY A 322 7.54 -14.12 -7.17
C GLY A 322 8.96 -14.26 -6.61
N ARG A 323 9.92 -14.46 -7.50
CA ARG A 323 11.32 -14.67 -7.12
C ARG A 323 12.22 -13.77 -7.92
N VAL A 324 13.27 -13.31 -7.26
CA VAL A 324 14.34 -12.58 -7.90
C VAL A 324 15.38 -13.60 -8.37
N ARG A 325 15.75 -13.54 -9.65
CA ARG A 325 16.79 -14.39 -10.24
C ARG A 325 18.09 -13.61 -10.37
N VAL A 326 19.18 -14.32 -10.15
CA VAL A 326 20.54 -13.84 -10.38
C VAL A 326 21.07 -14.63 -11.57
N ASP A 327 21.54 -13.94 -12.60
CA ASP A 327 22.24 -14.58 -13.71
C ASP A 327 23.48 -15.28 -13.13
N LYS A 328 23.64 -16.57 -13.44
CA LYS A 328 24.75 -17.39 -12.94
C LYS A 328 26.05 -17.06 -13.66
#